data_AF-A0A7T1I4D3-F1
#
_entry.id   AF-A0A7T1I4D3-F1
#
_cell.length_a   1.000
_cell.length_b   1.000
_cell.length_c   1.000
_cell.angle_alpha   90.00
_cell.angle_beta   90.00
_cell.angle_gamma   90.00
#
_symmetry.space_group_name_H-M   'P 1'
#
loop_
_entity.id
_entity.type
_entity.pdbx_description
1 polymer ?
#
loop_
_entity_poly.entity_id
_entity_poly.type
_entity_poly.pdbx_seq_one_letter_code
_entity_poly.pdbx_strand_id
1 'polypeptide(L)'
;MGEPISAGKRRARLKVINPRSAGIDVGSRFHDVAVPVELDPNPVRKFSSFTKDLIALAEWLLAVGISTIAMESTGIYWVPLYEILSGKGIDVFLVNARHAKNVPGRKTDINDAQWLQQLH
;
A
#
# COMPACT_ATOMS: atom_id res chain seq x y z
N MET A 1 -47.59 16.51 -3.63
CA MET A 1 -46.91 15.21 -3.55
C MET A 1 -45.72 15.24 -4.49
N GLY A 2 -44.51 15.06 -3.94
CA GLY A 2 -43.24 15.07 -4.66
C GLY A 2 -42.13 15.01 -3.63
N GLU A 3 -41.83 13.80 -3.16
CA GLU A 3 -40.68 13.53 -2.28
C GLU A 3 -39.37 13.91 -3.02
N PRO A 4 -38.42 14.62 -2.37
CA PRO A 4 -37.12 14.85 -2.98
C PRO A 4 -36.30 13.55 -2.97
N ILE A 5 -35.73 13.23 -4.13
CA ILE A 5 -34.87 12.06 -4.32
C ILE A 5 -33.62 12.23 -3.46
N SER A 6 -33.43 11.29 -2.53
CA SER A 6 -32.29 11.17 -1.62
C SER A 6 -30.97 11.32 -2.36
N ALA A 7 -30.22 12.38 -2.03
CA ALA A 7 -28.82 12.51 -2.40
C ALA A 7 -28.05 11.33 -1.78
N GLY A 8 -27.58 10.41 -2.63
CA GLY A 8 -26.85 9.23 -2.22
C GLY A 8 -25.75 9.60 -1.22
N LYS A 9 -25.77 8.95 -0.05
CA LYS A 9 -24.76 9.10 1.01
C LYS A 9 -23.37 9.12 0.38
N ARG A 10 -22.68 10.26 0.43
CA ARG A 10 -21.22 10.31 0.23
C ARG A 10 -20.64 9.30 1.21
N ARG A 11 -20.18 8.15 0.69
CA ARG A 11 -19.40 7.20 1.48
C ARG A 11 -18.23 8.00 2.06
N ALA A 12 -18.10 8.00 3.38
CA ALA A 12 -17.00 8.68 4.05
C ALA A 12 -15.69 8.17 3.45
N ARG A 13 -14.92 9.05 2.81
CA ARG A 13 -13.53 8.74 2.49
C ARG A 13 -12.83 8.48 3.81
N LEU A 14 -12.11 7.36 3.91
CA LEU A 14 -11.25 7.11 5.07
C LEU A 14 -10.34 8.32 5.25
N LYS A 15 -10.23 8.79 6.50
CA LYS A 15 -9.33 9.89 6.81
C LYS A 15 -7.91 9.37 6.66
N VAL A 16 -7.14 9.97 5.76
CA VAL A 16 -5.70 9.67 5.62
C VAL A 16 -5.00 10.17 6.89
N ILE A 17 -4.35 9.25 7.61
CA ILE A 17 -3.57 9.56 8.82
C ILE A 17 -2.10 9.75 8.44
N ASN A 18 -1.56 8.88 7.59
CA ASN A 18 -0.18 8.95 7.11
C ASN A 18 -0.13 9.30 5.62
N PRO A 19 0.06 10.59 5.24
CA PRO A 19 0.00 11.02 3.84
C PRO A 19 1.22 10.59 2.99
N ARG A 20 2.24 10.00 3.63
CA ARG A 20 3.46 9.47 3.00
C ARG A 20 3.63 7.99 3.30
N SER A 21 2.51 7.27 3.31
CA SER A 21 2.45 5.82 3.48
C SER A 21 2.50 5.10 2.14
N ALA A 22 3.14 3.94 2.09
CA ALA A 22 2.96 2.97 1.01
C ALA A 22 2.39 1.66 1.54
N GLY A 23 1.72 0.93 0.66
CA GLY A 23 1.29 -0.44 0.91
C GLY A 23 2.06 -1.39 0.00
N ILE A 24 2.50 -2.53 0.53
CA ILE A 24 3.20 -3.57 -0.22
C ILE A 24 2.53 -4.91 0.04
N ASP A 25 2.11 -5.59 -1.03
CA ASP A 25 1.75 -7.01 -1.01
C ASP A 25 2.92 -7.85 -1.54
N VAL A 26 3.50 -8.67 -0.65
CA VAL A 26 4.71 -9.44 -0.91
C VAL A 26 4.37 -10.87 -1.31
N GLY A 27 4.51 -11.16 -2.60
CA GLY A 27 4.53 -12.51 -3.16
C GLY A 27 5.93 -13.09 -3.32
N SER A 28 6.01 -14.39 -3.65
CA SER A 28 7.29 -15.10 -3.86
C SER A 28 8.05 -14.67 -5.11
N ARG A 29 7.33 -14.22 -6.15
CA ARG A 29 7.91 -13.79 -7.44
C ARG A 29 7.85 -12.28 -7.64
N PHE A 30 6.80 -11.65 -7.11
CA PHE A 30 6.50 -10.25 -7.36
C PHE A 30 6.00 -9.58 -6.10
N HIS A 31 6.22 -8.27 -6.04
CA HIS A 31 5.71 -7.37 -5.02
C HIS A 31 4.86 -6.32 -5.71
N ASP A 32 3.58 -6.24 -5.32
CA ASP A 32 2.67 -5.18 -5.73
C ASP A 32 2.80 -4.04 -4.72
N VAL A 33 3.10 -2.83 -5.20
CA VAL A 33 3.39 -1.67 -4.35
C VAL A 33 2.49 -0.52 -4.74
N ALA A 34 1.92 0.16 -3.74
CA ALA A 34 1.09 1.34 -3.93
C ALA A 34 1.56 2.51 -3.07
N VAL A 35 1.62 3.69 -3.66
CA VAL A 35 1.87 4.98 -3.01
C VAL A 35 0.63 5.89 -3.19
N PRO A 36 0.53 7.02 -2.47
CA PRO A 36 -0.57 7.97 -2.67
C PRO A 36 -0.55 8.54 -4.09
N VAL A 37 -1.73 8.69 -4.69
CA VAL A 37 -1.89 9.17 -6.07
C VAL A 37 -1.44 10.63 -6.25
N GLU A 38 -1.37 11.36 -5.15
CA GLU A 38 -0.88 12.74 -5.09
C GLU A 38 0.65 12.84 -5.16
N LEU A 39 1.38 11.73 -4.91
CA LEU A 39 2.84 11.71 -4.88
C LEU A 39 3.48 11.12 -6.15
N ASP A 40 2.75 10.29 -6.91
CA ASP A 40 3.24 9.72 -8.18
C ASP A 40 2.07 9.52 -9.16
N PRO A 41 2.17 9.99 -10.43
CA PRO A 41 1.12 9.78 -11.44
C PRO A 41 0.98 8.30 -11.86
N ASN A 42 1.97 7.46 -11.57
CA ASN A 42 1.95 6.01 -11.70
C ASN A 42 2.09 5.37 -10.31
N PRO A 43 1.05 5.48 -9.46
CA PRO A 43 1.13 5.21 -8.02
C PRO A 43 1.16 3.74 -7.66
N VAL A 44 0.96 2.85 -8.63
CA VAL A 44 0.98 1.40 -8.44
C VAL A 44 2.02 0.81 -9.36
N ARG A 45 2.95 0.03 -8.80
CA ARG A 45 4.03 -0.60 -9.55
C ARG A 45 4.25 -2.04 -9.06
N LYS A 46 4.78 -2.86 -9.96
CA LYS A 46 5.13 -4.26 -9.69
C LYS A 46 6.63 -4.44 -9.85
N PHE A 47 7.25 -5.08 -8.86
CA PHE A 47 8.67 -5.40 -8.85
C PHE A 47 8.86 -6.90 -8.69
N SER A 48 9.94 -7.47 -9.22
CA SER A 48 10.27 -8.87 -8.93
C SER A 48 10.93 -9.02 -7.55
N SER A 49 11.06 -10.26 -7.09
CA SER A 49 11.75 -10.58 -5.83
C SER A 49 13.28 -10.65 -5.96
N PHE A 50 13.86 -10.34 -7.12
CA PHE A 50 15.31 -10.27 -7.28
C PHE A 50 15.88 -9.01 -6.64
N THR A 51 17.05 -9.12 -6.00
CA THR A 51 17.69 -8.02 -5.25
C THR A 51 17.78 -6.70 -6.03
N LYS A 52 18.08 -6.75 -7.33
CA LYS A 52 18.12 -5.55 -8.19
C LYS A 52 16.79 -4.80 -8.18
N ASP A 53 15.68 -5.52 -8.29
CA ASP A 53 14.35 -4.90 -8.31
C ASP A 53 13.89 -4.49 -6.91
N LEU A 54 14.33 -5.19 -5.85
CA LEU A 54 14.09 -4.74 -4.46
C LEU A 54 14.80 -3.40 -4.16
N ILE A 55 16.02 -3.22 -4.67
CA ILE A 55 16.75 -1.97 -4.56
C ILE A 55 16.03 -0.87 -5.35
N ALA A 56 15.63 -1.15 -6.60
CA ALA A 56 14.90 -0.20 -7.43
C ALA A 56 13.54 0.20 -6.82
N LEU A 57 12.84 -0.74 -6.19
CA LEU A 57 11.63 -0.50 -5.41
C LEU A 57 11.93 0.51 -4.29
N ALA A 58 12.95 0.25 -3.47
CA ALA A 58 13.28 1.11 -2.35
C ALA A 58 13.74 2.51 -2.78
N GLU A 59 14.51 2.61 -3.87
CA GLU A 59 14.91 3.90 -4.47
C GLU A 59 13.71 4.69 -4.97
N TRP A 60 12.76 4.03 -5.62
CA TRP A 60 11.52 4.67 -6.03
C TRP A 60 10.71 5.20 -4.84
N LEU A 61 10.55 4.40 -3.78
CA LEU A 61 9.83 4.84 -2.57
C LEU A 61 10.48 6.05 -1.90
N LEU A 62 11.82 6.09 -1.85
CA LEU A 62 12.55 7.26 -1.37
C LEU A 62 12.35 8.49 -2.27
N ALA A 63 12.38 8.32 -3.59
CA ALA A 63 12.18 9.41 -4.54
C ALA A 63 10.77 10.01 -4.46
N VAL A 64 9.75 9.17 -4.20
CA VAL A 64 8.37 9.59 -3.93
C VAL A 64 8.23 10.29 -2.57
N GLY A 65 9.19 10.06 -1.65
CA GLY A 65 9.19 10.63 -0.31
C GLY A 65 8.36 9.82 0.70
N ILE A 66 8.26 8.50 0.50
CA ILE A 66 7.59 7.60 1.44
C ILE A 66 8.42 7.47 2.71
N SER A 67 7.76 7.62 3.86
CA SER A 67 8.41 7.52 5.18
C SER A 67 7.95 6.29 5.95
N THR A 68 6.83 5.68 5.59
CA THR A 68 6.30 4.52 6.30
C THR A 68 5.55 3.56 5.39
N ILE A 69 5.57 2.26 5.72
CA ILE A 69 5.06 1.19 4.87
C ILE A 69 4.22 0.20 5.68
N ALA A 70 3.03 -0.13 5.19
CA ALA A 70 2.32 -1.35 5.58
C ALA A 70 2.67 -2.48 4.60
N MET A 71 3.23 -3.57 5.12
CA MET A 71 3.72 -4.70 4.32
C MET A 71 2.95 -5.98 4.67
N GLU A 72 2.20 -6.53 3.72
CA GLU A 72 1.61 -7.87 3.82
C GLU A 72 2.57 -8.90 3.25
N SER A 73 2.72 -10.05 3.92
CA SER A 73 3.26 -11.25 3.28
C SER A 73 2.55 -12.51 3.78
N THR A 74 2.45 -13.50 2.90
CA THR A 74 1.95 -14.85 3.23
C THR A 74 3.07 -15.86 3.49
N GLY A 75 4.34 -15.48 3.30
CA GLY A 75 5.52 -16.34 3.47
C GLY A 75 6.72 -15.55 3.98
N ILE A 76 7.95 -16.07 3.81
CA ILE A 76 9.19 -15.45 4.34
C ILE A 76 9.78 -14.37 3.43
N TYR A 77 9.24 -14.18 2.22
CA TYR A 77 9.83 -13.34 1.18
C TYR A 77 9.90 -11.84 1.52
N TRP A 78 9.30 -11.41 2.63
CA TRP A 78 9.38 -10.03 3.12
C TRP A 78 10.73 -9.69 3.73
N VAL A 79 11.49 -10.67 4.25
CA VAL A 79 12.71 -10.40 5.03
C VAL A 79 13.73 -9.57 4.23
N PRO A 80 14.12 -9.93 3.00
CA PRO A 80 15.12 -9.16 2.25
C PRO A 80 14.64 -7.74 1.92
N LEU A 81 13.34 -7.59 1.62
CA LEU A 81 12.76 -6.29 1.32
C LEU A 81 12.68 -5.40 2.56
N TYR A 82 12.30 -5.96 3.71
CA TYR A 82 12.27 -5.27 5.00
C TYR A 82 13.65 -4.74 5.38
N GLU A 83 14.69 -5.56 5.25
CA GLU A 83 16.07 -5.16 5.57
C GLU A 83 16.54 -3.98 4.71
N ILE A 84 16.28 -4.03 3.39
CA ILE A 84 16.64 -2.95 2.45
C ILE A 84 15.91 -1.65 2.78
N LEU A 85 14.60 -1.71 3.03
CA LEU A 85 13.77 -0.54 3.31
C LEU A 85 14.12 0.08 4.67
N SER A 86 14.26 -0.75 5.70
CA SER A 86 14.63 -0.29 7.06
C SER A 86 16.05 0.30 7.07
N GLY A 87 16.99 -0.31 6.35
CA GLY A 87 18.35 0.23 6.18
C GLY A 87 18.41 1.57 5.46
N LYS A 88 17.35 1.93 4.73
CA LYS A 88 17.16 3.25 4.08
C LYS A 88 16.37 4.24 4.94
N GLY A 89 16.02 3.88 6.17
CA GLY A 89 15.33 4.76 7.12
C GLY A 89 13.82 4.86 6.91
N ILE A 90 13.21 3.88 6.25
CA ILE A 90 11.75 3.81 6.08
C ILE A 90 11.15 2.94 7.19
N ASP A 91 10.13 3.43 7.88
CA ASP A 91 9.45 2.67 8.95
C ASP A 91 8.51 1.62 8.36
N VAL A 92 8.91 0.34 8.43
CA VAL A 92 8.16 -0.78 7.86
C VAL A 92 7.37 -1.55 8.94
N PHE A 93 6.07 -1.71 8.70
CA PHE A 93 5.14 -2.44 9.56
C PHE A 93 4.64 -3.68 8.84
N LEU A 94 5.04 -4.86 9.30
CA LEU A 94 4.53 -6.13 8.79
C LEU A 94 3.12 -6.37 9.32
N VAL A 95 2.15 -6.56 8.43
CA VAL A 95 0.73 -6.73 8.76
C VAL A 95 0.21 -8.09 8.32
N ASN A 96 -0.78 -8.60 9.07
CA ASN A 96 -1.44 -9.85 8.72
C ASN A 96 -2.50 -9.63 7.62
N ALA A 97 -2.28 -10.25 6.47
CA ALA A 97 -3.18 -10.35 5.32
C ALA A 97 -4.67 -10.51 5.69
N ARG A 98 -4.97 -11.42 6.62
CA ARG A 98 -6.34 -11.79 6.98
C ARG A 98 -7.06 -10.65 7.70
N HIS A 99 -6.34 -9.84 8.47
CA HIS A 99 -6.95 -8.74 9.20
C HIS A 99 -7.23 -7.55 8.28
N ALA A 100 -6.30 -7.20 7.38
CA ALA A 100 -6.50 -6.10 6.44
C ALA A 100 -7.68 -6.36 5.47
N LYS A 101 -7.82 -7.60 4.97
CA LYS A 101 -8.85 -7.97 3.99
C LYS A 101 -10.29 -7.90 4.53
N ASN A 102 -10.48 -8.02 5.85
CA ASN A 102 -11.78 -8.02 6.49
C ASN A 102 -12.25 -6.64 6.96
N VAL A 103 -11.49 -5.56 6.70
CA VAL A 103 -11.90 -4.20 7.09
C VAL A 103 -13.05 -3.71 6.19
N PRO A 104 -14.21 -3.35 6.75
CA PRO A 104 -15.35 -2.86 5.96
C PRO A 104 -15.01 -1.59 5.17
N GLY A 105 -15.58 -1.45 3.98
CA GLY A 105 -15.40 -0.28 3.13
C GLY A 105 -14.34 -0.44 2.02
N ARG A 106 -13.68 -1.59 1.94
CA ARG A 106 -12.83 -1.96 0.81
C ARG A 106 -13.61 -1.89 -0.50
N LYS A 107 -13.04 -1.23 -1.50
CA LYS A 107 -13.60 -1.21 -2.86
C LYS A 107 -13.10 -2.41 -3.66
N THR A 108 -13.89 -2.87 -4.63
CA THR A 108 -13.58 -4.05 -5.46
C THR A 108 -12.55 -3.75 -6.56
N ASP A 109 -12.33 -2.49 -6.88
CA ASP A 109 -11.47 -2.01 -7.97
C ASP A 109 -10.04 -1.64 -7.52
N ILE A 110 -9.69 -1.84 -6.26
CA ILE A 110 -8.35 -1.58 -5.71
C ILE A 110 -7.63 -2.87 -5.33
N ASN A 111 -6.33 -2.93 -5.62
CA ASN A 111 -5.51 -4.08 -5.26
C ASN A 111 -5.15 -4.10 -3.75
N ASP A 112 -4.58 -5.20 -3.28
CA ASP A 112 -4.22 -5.39 -1.86
C ASP A 112 -3.24 -4.30 -1.39
N ALA A 113 -2.23 -3.95 -2.19
CA ALA A 113 -1.27 -2.90 -1.87
C ALA A 113 -1.91 -1.52 -1.69
N GLN A 114 -2.83 -1.12 -2.58
CA GLN A 114 -3.58 0.13 -2.45
C GLN A 114 -4.48 0.13 -1.22
N TRP A 115 -5.06 -1.02 -0.89
CA TRP A 115 -5.89 -1.16 0.30
C TRP A 115 -5.06 -1.01 1.58
N LEU A 116 -3.88 -1.63 1.64
CA LEU A 116 -2.93 -1.48 2.73
C LEU A 116 -2.50 -0.02 2.90
N GLN A 117 -2.17 0.66 1.81
CA GLN A 117 -1.78 2.07 1.82
C GLN A 117 -2.87 2.97 2.44
N GLN A 118 -4.15 2.70 2.15
CA GLN A 118 -5.26 3.50 2.70
C GLN A 118 -5.54 3.26 4.18
N LEU A 119 -5.18 2.08 4.70
CA LEU A 119 -5.37 1.72 6.10
C LEU A 119 -4.22 2.16 7.01
N HIS A 120 -3.05 2.47 6.41
CA HIS A 120 -1.86 2.92 7.11
C HIS A 120 -1.88 4.43 7.38
#